data_AF-A0A3S5DMZ5-F1
#
_entry.id   AF-A0A3S5DMZ5-F1
#
_cell.length_a   1.000
_cell.length_b   1.000
_cell.length_c   1.000
_cell.angle_alpha   90.00
_cell.angle_beta   90.00
_cell.angle_gamma   90.00
#
_symmetry.space_group_name_H-M   'P 1'
#
loop_
_entity.id
_entity.type
_entity.pdbx_description
1 polymer ?
#
loop_
_entity_poly.entity_id
_entity_poly.type
_entity_poly.pdbx_seq_one_letter_code
_entity_poly.pdbx_strand_id
1 'polypeptide(L)' 'MLGWSHGSYLLLHAPLLKQNADMSWGNLLTEKVDTSPDGKIWTLTLKPGLKFSDGSPLTAEDVVFYIQ' A
#
# COMPACT_ATOMS: atom_id res chain seq x y z
N MET A 1 19.93 6.47 -23.23
CA MET A 1 18.65 7.20 -23.15
C MET A 1 17.87 6.57 -21.99
N LEU A 2 18.04 7.06 -20.76
CA LEU A 2 17.38 6.51 -19.56
C LEU A 2 16.19 7.43 -19.25
N GLY A 3 15.04 7.08 -19.82
CA GLY A 3 13.80 7.86 -19.76
C GLY A 3 13.17 7.87 -18.38
N TRP A 4 12.96 9.08 -17.88
CA TRP A 4 11.93 9.49 -16.93
C TRP A 4 10.66 8.64 -17.06
N SER A 5 10.38 7.76 -16.08
CA SER A 5 9.05 7.14 -15.91
C SER A 5 8.97 6.30 -14.63
N HIS A 6 9.97 5.47 -14.33
CA HIS A 6 9.82 4.45 -13.28
C HIS A 6 9.81 4.99 -11.82
N GLY A 7 10.15 6.26 -11.60
CA GLY A 7 10.17 6.86 -10.25
C GLY A 7 9.03 7.84 -9.96
N SER A 8 8.30 8.33 -10.98
CA SER A 8 7.32 9.41 -10.77
C SER A 8 6.05 8.94 -10.08
N TYR A 9 5.70 7.66 -10.21
CA TYR A 9 4.55 7.08 -9.51
C TYR A 9 4.68 7.23 -7.98
N LEU A 10 5.88 7.02 -7.44
CA LEU A 10 6.16 7.16 -6.01
C LEU A 10 6.08 8.61 -5.50
N LEU A 11 6.00 9.61 -6.39
CA LEU A 11 5.83 11.01 -6.00
C LEU A 11 4.39 11.33 -5.60
N LEU A 12 3.42 10.66 -6.22
CA LEU A 12 1.99 10.97 -6.08
C LEU A 12 1.15 9.79 -5.56
N HIS A 13 1.71 8.58 -5.56
CA HIS A 13 1.04 7.36 -5.13
C HIS A 13 1.84 6.62 -4.05
N ALA A 14 1.11 5.94 -3.17
CA ALA A 14 1.69 5.14 -2.10
C ALA A 14 1.17 3.69 -2.18
N PRO A 15 2.06 2.68 -2.13
CA PRO A 15 1.65 1.29 -1.96
C PRO A 15 1.19 1.00 -0.53
N LEU A 16 0.53 -0.14 -0.30
CA LEU A 16 0.16 -0.58 1.05
C LEU A 16 1.39 -0.85 1.93
N LEU A 17 2.42 -1.47 1.35
CA LEU A 17 3.69 -1.79 1.99
C LEU A 17 4.85 -1.09 1.28
N LYS A 18 5.90 -0.77 2.04
CA LYS A 18 7.14 -0.19 1.52
C LYS A 18 8.30 -1.13 1.84
N GLN A 19 9.18 -1.34 0.87
CA GLN A 19 10.41 -2.07 1.12
C GLN A 19 11.40 -1.19 1.90
N ASN A 20 11.94 -1.73 2.98
CA ASN A 20 12.96 -1.10 3.80
C ASN A 20 14.35 -1.27 3.16
N ALA A 21 15.35 -0.53 3.65
CA ALA A 21 16.71 -0.59 3.12
C ALA A 21 17.38 -1.97 3.27
N ASP A 22 16.95 -2.76 4.26
CA ASP A 22 17.40 -4.14 4.51
C ASP A 22 16.61 -5.18 3.71
N MET A 23 15.81 -4.74 2.74
CA MET A 23 14.92 -5.55 1.89
C MET A 23 13.70 -6.16 2.61
N SER A 24 13.53 -5.94 3.92
CA SER A 24 12.30 -6.32 4.62
C SER A 24 11.11 -5.47 4.17
N TRP A 25 9.89 -5.95 4.41
CA TRP A 25 8.66 -5.21 4.12
C TRP A 25 8.17 -4.47 5.37
N GLY A 26 7.93 -3.17 5.23
CA GLY A 26 7.37 -2.30 6.24
C GLY A 26 5.95 -1.85 5.91
N ASN A 27 5.16 -1.62 6.94
CA ASN A 27 3.80 -1.10 6.88
C ASN A 27 3.78 0.40 6.50
N LEU A 28 3.32 0.73 5.28
CA LEU A 28 3.19 2.13 4.85
C LEU A 28 1.78 2.67 5.16
N LEU A 29 0.75 2.09 4.53
CA LEU A 29 -0.65 2.45 4.76
C LEU A 29 -1.36 1.47 5.70
N THR A 30 -0.81 0.27 5.89
CA THR A 30 -1.33 -0.73 6.82
C THR A 30 -0.88 -0.48 8.25
N GLU A 31 -1.65 -0.94 9.22
CA GLU A 31 -1.20 -1.10 10.61
C GLU A 31 -0.73 -2.54 10.88
N LYS A 32 -1.34 -3.52 10.20
CA LYS A 32 -1.09 -4.95 10.39
C LYS A 32 -1.28 -5.71 9.09
N VAL A 33 -0.49 -6.77 8.93
CA VAL A 33 -0.64 -7.77 7.88
C VAL A 33 -0.56 -9.14 8.53
N ASP A 34 -1.59 -9.95 8.34
CA ASP A 34 -1.64 -11.34 8.76
C ASP A 34 -1.79 -12.25 7.54
N THR A 35 -1.24 -13.46 7.62
CA THR A 35 -1.32 -14.45 6.54
C THR A 35 -1.87 -15.76 7.11
N SER A 36 -2.74 -16.44 6.36
CA SER A 36 -3.20 -17.78 6.71
C SER A 36 -2.05 -18.80 6.68
N PRO A 37 -2.14 -19.91 7.44
CA PRO A 37 -1.08 -20.93 7.46
C PRO A 37 -0.70 -21.50 6.09
N ASP A 38 -1.62 -21.49 5.13
CA ASP A 38 -1.42 -21.97 3.75
C ASP A 38 -0.97 -20.87 2.77
N GLY A 39 -0.80 -19.63 3.23
CA GLY A 39 -0.31 -18.51 2.42
C GLY A 39 -1.32 -17.92 1.43
N LYS A 40 -2.56 -18.43 1.40
CA LYS A 40 -3.57 -18.06 0.38
C LYS A 40 -4.43 -16.87 0.76
N ILE A 41 -4.57 -16.59 2.05
CA ILE A 41 -5.36 -15.47 2.56
C ILE A 41 -4.42 -14.49 3.23
N TRP A 42 -4.51 -13.24 2.80
CA TRP A 42 -3.79 -12.11 3.38
C TRP A 42 -4.81 -11.12 3.91
N THR A 43 -4.74 -10.86 5.22
CA THR A 43 -5.59 -9.87 5.89
C THR A 43 -4.74 -8.63 6.16
N LEU A 44 -5.08 -7.53 5.51
CA LEU A 44 -4.39 -6.25 5.66
C LEU A 44 -5.33 -5.30 6.40
N THR A 45 -4.90 -4.80 7.57
CA THR A 45 -5.64 -3.77 8.30
C THR A 45 -5.05 -2.40 7.97
N LEU A 46 -5.88 -1.46 7.51
CA LEU A 46 -5.46 -0.10 7.20
C LEU A 46 -5.30 0.74 8.49
N LYS A 47 -4.37 1.70 8.46
CA LYS A 47 -4.26 2.69 9.54
C LYS A 47 -5.56 3.50 9.65
N PRO A 48 -5.96 3.92 10.86
CA PRO A 48 -7.14 4.76 11.02
C PRO A 48 -6.89 6.17 10.44
N GLY A 49 -7.94 6.75 9.85
CA GLY A 49 -7.94 8.16 9.44
C GLY A 49 -7.10 8.47 8.19
N LEU A 50 -6.78 7.46 7.36
CA LEU A 50 -6.12 7.68 6.08
C LEU A 50 -6.99 8.54 5.15
N LYS A 51 -6.30 9.36 4.36
CA LYS A 51 -6.92 10.26 3.38
C LYS A 51 -6.11 10.27 2.09
N PHE A 52 -6.80 10.48 0.98
CA PHE A 52 -6.17 10.87 -0.28
C PHE A 52 -5.67 12.32 -0.22
N SER A 53 -4.93 12.73 -1.25
CA SER A 53 -4.35 14.08 -1.36
C SER A 53 -5.41 15.19 -1.45
N ASP A 54 -6.63 14.86 -1.87
CA ASP A 54 -7.78 15.79 -1.89
C ASP A 54 -8.53 15.85 -0.54
N GLY A 55 -8.13 15.03 0.44
CA GLY A 55 -8.72 14.96 1.77
C GLY A 55 -9.89 13.99 1.92
N SER A 56 -10.33 13.32 0.85
CA SER A 56 -11.32 12.24 0.94
C SER A 56 -10.77 11.05 1.74
N PRO A 57 -11.61 10.30 2.47
CA PRO A 57 -11.15 9.14 3.24
C PRO A 57 -10.66 8.04 2.30
N LEU A 58 -9.60 7.34 2.72
CA LEU A 58 -9.12 6.12 2.06
C LEU A 58 -9.53 4.92 2.92
N THR A 59 -10.33 4.02 2.35
CA THR A 59 -10.89 2.85 3.04
C THR A 59 -10.53 1.53 2.34
N ALA A 60 -10.99 0.41 2.89
CA ALA A 60 -10.73 -0.91 2.30
C ALA A 60 -11.41 -1.06 0.93
N GLU A 61 -12.54 -0.41 0.72
CA GLU A 61 -13.27 -0.39 -0.55
C GLU A 61 -12.42 0.20 -1.68
N ASP A 62 -11.66 1.27 -1.43
CA ASP A 62 -10.77 1.88 -2.42
C ASP A 62 -9.62 0.92 -2.79
N VAL A 63 -9.13 0.15 -1.82
CA VAL A 63 -8.11 -0.87 -2.04
C VAL A 63 -8.67 -2.02 -2.88
N VAL A 64 -9.89 -2.48 -2.59
CA VAL A 64 -10.56 -3.53 -3.37
C VAL A 64 -10.80 -3.06 -4.79
N PHE A 65 -11.31 -1.83 -4.98
CA PHE A 65 -11.55 -1.23 -6.29
C PHE A 65 -10.29 -1.23 -7.17
N TYR A 66 -9.11 -1.01 -6.59
CA TYR A 66 -7.86 -0.99 -7.35
C TYR A 66 -7.34 -2.38 -7.74
N ILE A 67 -7.65 -3.42 -6.95
CA ILE A 67 -7.09 -4.78 -7.14
C ILE A 67 -7.96 -5.64 -8.07
N GLN A 68 -9.28 -5.40 -8.10
CA GLN A 68 -10.24 -6.17 -8.91
C GLN A 68 -10.44 -5.60 -10.31
#